data_AF-A0A9W5RHY0-F1
#
_entry.id   AF-A0A9W5RHY0-F1
#
_cell.length_a   1.000
_cell.length_b   1.000
_cell.length_c   1.000
_cell.angle_alpha   90.00
_cell.angle_beta   90.00
_cell.angle_gamma   90.00
#
_symmetry.space_group_name_H-M   'P 1'
#
loop_
_entity.id
_entity.type
_entity.pdbx_description
1 polymer ?
#
loop_
_entity_poly.entity_id
_entity_poly.type
_entity_poly.pdbx_seq_one_letter_code
_entity_poly.pdbx_strand_id
1 'polypeptide(L)'
;MQRRKRFIKGLSLLVVLVICGLLINNWIFKLNTMRLPELKKQAAQYVVQQYNACKNGSKSDFTSVDNINLEDTEIAGPFLGVSKDGPVVMNITLYWTISSHGVLIGTVEQDLGVFAISAFTGSSSELWIQTRNAGLLQEMNKQKLPCLVWSVAGENGWPPSYRSDGYYGRYSPADGDFEVIKEDAYHVSEIISFRLGEEHLDFMANPERILDLTK
;
A
#
# COMPACT_ATOMS: atom_id res chain seq x y z
N MET A 1 48.39 -4.43 8.73
CA MET A 1 47.18 -5.10 8.18
C MET A 1 45.85 -4.67 8.81
N GLN A 2 45.73 -4.50 10.14
CA GLN A 2 44.44 -4.16 10.81
C GLN A 2 43.87 -2.77 10.44
N ARG A 3 44.70 -1.73 10.26
CA ARG A 3 44.24 -0.38 9.85
C ARG A 3 43.55 -0.36 8.47
N ARG A 4 44.12 -1.07 7.48
CA ARG A 4 43.52 -1.21 6.14
C ARG A 4 42.18 -1.96 6.19
N LYS A 5 42.05 -3.01 7.00
CA LYS A 5 40.79 -3.74 7.18
C LYS A 5 39.68 -2.90 7.84
N ARG A 6 40.02 -2.05 8.83
CA ARG A 6 39.04 -1.11 9.43
C ARG A 6 38.63 0.01 8.47
N PHE A 7 39.57 0.51 7.67
CA PHE A 7 39.29 1.53 6.65
C PHE A 7 38.36 1.00 5.55
N ILE A 8 38.60 -0.22 5.05
CA ILE A 8 37.73 -0.88 4.06
C ILE A 8 36.34 -1.15 4.64
N LYS A 9 36.23 -1.59 5.91
CA LYS A 9 34.93 -1.77 6.57
C LYS A 9 34.18 -0.44 6.75
N GLY A 10 34.88 0.63 7.13
CA GLY A 10 34.29 1.96 7.26
C GLY A 10 33.80 2.52 5.93
N LEU A 11 34.58 2.32 4.86
CA LEU A 11 34.20 2.74 3.50
C LEU A 11 33.01 1.92 2.97
N SER A 12 32.99 0.61 3.21
CA SER A 12 31.86 -0.26 2.85
C SER A 12 30.58 0.15 3.58
N LEU A 13 30.66 0.47 4.88
CA LEU A 13 29.51 0.95 5.63
C LEU A 13 29.00 2.30 5.10
N LEU A 14 29.92 3.21 4.77
CA LEU A 14 29.56 4.52 4.22
C LEU A 14 28.91 4.40 2.84
N VAL A 15 29.39 3.51 1.98
CA VAL A 15 28.75 3.23 0.69
C VAL A 15 27.34 2.67 0.87
N VAL A 16 27.15 1.74 1.81
CA VAL A 16 25.82 1.21 2.15
C VAL A 16 24.90 2.34 2.64
N LEU A 17 25.37 3.19 3.55
CA LEU A 17 24.58 4.31 4.09
C LEU A 17 24.20 5.34 3.00
N VAL A 18 25.11 5.64 2.07
CA VAL A 18 24.84 6.56 0.96
C VAL A 18 23.82 5.95 -0.01
N ILE A 19 23.94 4.66 -0.33
CA ILE A 19 22.97 3.95 -1.17
C ILE A 19 21.60 3.90 -0.48
N CYS A 20 21.55 3.51 0.79
CA CYS A 20 20.32 3.55 1.59
C CYS A 20 19.71 4.95 1.64
N GLY A 21 20.52 5.99 1.86
CA GLY A 21 20.05 7.38 1.88
C GLY A 21 19.48 7.85 0.54
N LEU A 22 20.09 7.46 -0.59
CA LEU A 22 19.59 7.79 -1.93
C LEU A 22 18.30 7.05 -2.27
N LEU A 23 18.17 5.79 -1.84
CA LEU A 23 16.95 5.00 -2.02
C LEU A 23 15.82 5.54 -1.17
N ILE A 24 16.09 5.83 0.10
CA ILE A 24 15.14 6.49 1.01
C ILE A 24 14.71 7.82 0.40
N ASN A 25 15.62 8.63 -0.16
CA ASN A 25 15.28 9.90 -0.81
C ASN A 25 14.40 9.70 -2.06
N ASN A 26 14.76 8.79 -2.97
CA ASN A 26 13.94 8.52 -4.16
C ASN A 26 12.56 7.93 -3.80
N TRP A 27 12.45 7.14 -2.73
CA TRP A 27 11.21 6.46 -2.34
C TRP A 27 10.31 7.36 -1.50
N ILE A 28 10.91 8.20 -0.66
CA ILE A 28 10.19 9.26 0.03
C ILE A 28 9.66 10.23 -1.02
N PHE A 29 10.40 10.61 -2.07
CA PHE A 29 10.01 11.75 -2.90
C PHE A 29 9.36 11.45 -4.26
N LYS A 30 9.63 10.32 -4.94
CA LYS A 30 9.15 10.05 -6.32
C LYS A 30 8.84 8.58 -6.60
N LEU A 31 7.65 8.13 -6.20
CA LEU A 31 7.18 6.76 -6.41
C LEU A 31 6.87 6.45 -7.88
N ASN A 32 6.57 7.47 -8.69
CA ASN A 32 6.40 7.39 -10.15
C ASN A 32 7.63 6.86 -10.91
N THR A 33 8.79 6.73 -10.25
CA THR A 33 10.00 6.10 -10.80
C THR A 33 10.12 4.62 -10.45
N MET A 34 9.19 4.07 -9.66
CA MET A 34 9.17 2.66 -9.34
C MET A 34 8.64 1.81 -10.48
N ARG A 35 9.04 0.53 -10.44
CA ARG A 35 8.48 -0.54 -11.24
C ARG A 35 7.09 -0.94 -10.70
N LEU A 36 6.14 -0.01 -10.79
CA LEU A 36 4.76 -0.22 -10.35
C LEU A 36 4.12 -1.47 -10.97
N PRO A 37 4.34 -1.81 -12.26
CA PRO A 37 3.80 -3.05 -12.84
C PRO A 37 4.32 -4.32 -12.13
N GLU A 38 5.61 -4.39 -11.82
CA GLU A 38 6.19 -5.53 -11.09
C GLU A 38 5.67 -5.61 -9.65
N LEU A 39 5.51 -4.47 -8.97
CA LEU A 39 4.93 -4.42 -7.61
C LEU A 39 3.47 -4.89 -7.61
N LYS A 40 2.68 -4.44 -8.59
CA LYS A 40 1.30 -4.89 -8.80
C LYS A 40 1.24 -6.40 -9.07
N LYS A 41 2.15 -6.92 -9.91
CA LYS A 41 2.25 -8.36 -10.16
C LYS A 41 2.53 -9.15 -8.88
N GLN A 42 3.45 -8.69 -8.03
CA GLN A 42 3.72 -9.34 -6.74
C GLN A 42 2.49 -9.31 -5.82
N ALA A 43 1.79 -8.18 -5.74
CA ALA A 43 0.55 -8.06 -4.97
C ALA A 43 -0.53 -9.03 -5.51
N ALA A 44 -0.70 -9.13 -6.83
CA ALA A 44 -1.62 -10.07 -7.46
C ALA A 44 -1.28 -11.53 -7.14
N GLN A 45 0.00 -11.91 -7.22
CA GLN A 45 0.48 -13.25 -6.85
C GLN A 45 0.17 -13.57 -5.40
N TYR A 46 0.34 -12.60 -4.50
CA TYR A 46 0.01 -12.74 -3.09
C TYR A 46 -1.49 -12.97 -2.87
N VAL A 47 -2.36 -12.27 -3.59
CA VAL A 47 -3.82 -12.50 -3.53
C VAL A 47 -4.18 -13.93 -3.94
N VAL A 48 -3.61 -14.44 -5.04
CA VAL A 48 -3.84 -15.83 -5.48
C VAL A 48 -3.34 -16.82 -4.44
N GLN A 49 -2.17 -16.58 -3.87
CA GLN A 49 -1.60 -17.41 -2.81
C GLN A 49 -2.52 -17.46 -1.58
N GLN A 50 -2.98 -16.30 -1.11
CA GLN A 50 -3.87 -16.19 0.05
C GLN A 50 -5.23 -16.83 -0.21
N TYR A 51 -5.80 -16.60 -1.39
CA TYR A 51 -7.06 -17.22 -1.81
C TYR A 51 -6.98 -18.75 -1.76
N ASN A 52 -5.93 -19.33 -2.35
CA ASN A 52 -5.72 -20.78 -2.35
C ASN A 52 -5.43 -21.32 -0.94
N ALA A 53 -4.67 -20.59 -0.12
CA ALA A 53 -4.43 -20.96 1.27
C ALA A 53 -5.74 -21.04 2.06
N CYS A 54 -6.61 -20.02 1.95
CA CYS A 54 -7.92 -19.99 2.60
C CYS A 54 -8.81 -21.16 2.13
N LYS A 55 -8.91 -21.36 0.81
CA LYS A 55 -9.69 -22.46 0.21
C LYS A 55 -9.23 -23.85 0.67
N ASN A 56 -7.93 -24.01 0.91
CA ASN A 56 -7.33 -25.26 1.37
C ASN A 56 -7.31 -25.40 2.91
N GLY A 57 -7.92 -24.47 3.65
CA GLY A 57 -7.95 -24.49 5.12
C GLY A 57 -6.60 -24.20 5.78
N SER A 58 -5.66 -23.59 5.06
CA SER A 58 -4.37 -23.13 5.60
C SER A 58 -4.47 -21.70 6.14
N LYS A 59 -3.47 -21.28 6.93
CA LYS A 59 -3.39 -19.90 7.43
C LYS A 59 -3.42 -18.92 6.24
N SER A 60 -4.38 -18.00 6.27
CA SER A 60 -4.56 -16.98 5.26
C SER A 60 -4.99 -15.65 5.87
N ASP A 61 -4.71 -14.56 5.17
CA ASP A 61 -5.24 -13.23 5.47
C ASP A 61 -6.74 -13.12 5.16
N PHE A 62 -7.26 -13.95 4.24
CA PHE A 62 -8.70 -14.05 4.02
C PHE A 62 -9.36 -14.86 5.14
N THR A 63 -10.40 -14.29 5.75
CA THR A 63 -11.26 -15.02 6.70
C THR A 63 -12.20 -16.00 6.00
N SER A 64 -12.68 -15.64 4.81
CA SER A 64 -13.44 -16.51 3.90
C SER A 64 -13.20 -16.03 2.47
N VAL A 65 -13.31 -16.95 1.51
CA VAL A 65 -13.24 -16.70 0.07
C VAL A 65 -14.53 -17.11 -0.66
N ASP A 66 -15.60 -17.42 0.07
CA ASP A 66 -16.83 -18.00 -0.51
C ASP A 66 -17.51 -17.08 -1.52
N ASN A 67 -17.35 -15.76 -1.34
CA ASN A 67 -17.92 -14.72 -2.21
C ASN A 67 -16.89 -14.14 -3.20
N ILE A 68 -15.70 -14.73 -3.31
CA ILE A 68 -14.64 -14.23 -4.19
C ILE A 68 -14.54 -15.17 -5.41
N ASN A 69 -14.92 -14.66 -6.59
CA ASN A 69 -14.63 -15.36 -7.85
C ASN A 69 -13.30 -14.89 -8.42
N LEU A 70 -12.23 -15.68 -8.23
CA LEU A 70 -10.89 -15.32 -8.67
C LEU A 70 -10.77 -15.07 -10.19
N GLU A 71 -11.61 -15.69 -11.01
CA GLU A 71 -11.66 -15.45 -12.47
C GLU A 71 -12.04 -14.02 -12.80
N ASP A 72 -12.88 -13.40 -11.99
CA ASP A 72 -13.41 -12.04 -12.20
C ASP A 72 -12.86 -11.05 -11.16
N THR A 73 -11.81 -11.46 -10.42
CA THR A 73 -11.15 -10.58 -9.45
C THR A 73 -10.12 -9.71 -10.14
N GLU A 74 -10.23 -8.41 -9.89
CA GLU A 74 -9.35 -7.36 -10.40
C GLU A 74 -8.51 -6.75 -9.27
N ILE A 75 -7.32 -6.30 -9.63
CA ILE A 75 -6.44 -5.50 -8.79
C ILE A 75 -6.19 -4.15 -9.46
N ALA A 76 -6.33 -3.07 -8.69
CA ALA A 76 -6.24 -1.69 -9.17
C ALA A 76 -5.37 -0.80 -8.24
N GLY A 77 -5.11 0.42 -8.69
CA GLY A 77 -4.25 1.39 -8.02
C GLY A 77 -2.86 1.54 -8.67
N PRO A 78 -1.80 1.86 -7.90
CA PRO A 78 -1.77 1.91 -6.44
C PRO A 78 -2.35 3.21 -5.88
N PHE A 79 -2.60 3.22 -4.57
CA PHE A 79 -2.77 4.46 -3.80
C PHE A 79 -1.90 4.45 -2.54
N LEU A 80 -1.71 5.63 -1.93
CA LEU A 80 -0.62 5.87 -0.98
C LEU A 80 -0.97 5.59 0.46
N GLY A 81 -0.04 4.98 1.18
CA GLY A 81 0.10 5.08 2.63
C GLY A 81 1.16 6.09 2.99
N VAL A 82 0.76 7.15 3.68
CA VAL A 82 1.67 8.18 4.15
C VAL A 82 1.68 8.26 5.67
N SER A 83 2.84 8.57 6.23
CA SER A 83 2.98 8.94 7.62
C SER A 83 3.47 10.36 7.74
N LYS A 84 2.82 11.13 8.62
CA LYS A 84 3.26 12.46 8.99
C LYS A 84 4.15 12.39 10.23
N ASP A 85 5.31 13.02 10.14
CA ASP A 85 6.18 13.34 11.26
C ASP A 85 6.58 14.82 11.18
N GLY A 86 6.01 15.65 12.06
CA GLY A 86 6.17 17.11 12.00
C GLY A 86 5.75 17.70 10.64
N PRO A 87 6.61 18.49 9.96
CA PRO A 87 6.32 19.04 8.63
C PRO A 87 6.53 18.03 7.49
N VAL A 88 7.07 16.83 7.78
CA VAL A 88 7.45 15.85 6.76
C VAL A 88 6.31 14.84 6.55
N VAL A 89 5.96 14.61 5.29
CA VAL A 89 5.08 13.52 4.86
C VAL A 89 5.92 12.48 4.12
N MET A 90 5.98 11.27 4.66
CA MET A 90 6.73 10.15 4.11
C MET A 90 5.79 9.12 3.50
N ASN A 91 6.13 8.57 2.34
CA ASN A 91 5.44 7.38 1.82
C ASN A 91 5.99 6.15 2.53
N ILE A 92 5.12 5.35 3.12
CA ILE A 92 5.51 4.15 3.87
C ILE A 92 5.00 2.88 3.17
N THR A 93 3.83 2.96 2.55
CA THR A 93 3.13 1.76 2.06
C THR A 93 2.47 2.06 0.71
N LEU A 94 2.46 1.09 -0.18
CA LEU A 94 1.57 1.08 -1.34
C LEU A 94 0.38 0.19 -1.06
N TYR A 95 -0.80 0.67 -1.41
CA TYR A 95 -2.03 -0.07 -1.32
C TYR A 95 -2.52 -0.41 -2.72
N TRP A 96 -2.94 -1.65 -2.90
CA TRP A 96 -3.59 -2.14 -4.12
C TRP A 96 -5.00 -2.57 -3.79
N THR A 97 -6.01 -2.01 -4.45
CA THR A 97 -7.38 -2.43 -4.22
C THR A 97 -7.67 -3.74 -4.93
N ILE A 98 -8.39 -4.63 -4.25
CA ILE A 98 -8.91 -5.87 -4.82
C ILE A 98 -10.41 -5.73 -4.93
N SER A 99 -10.97 -6.07 -6.08
CA SER A 99 -12.43 -6.08 -6.29
C SER A 99 -12.85 -7.29 -7.10
N SER A 100 -14.11 -7.71 -6.94
CA SER A 100 -14.75 -8.69 -7.82
C SER A 100 -16.10 -8.14 -8.22
N HIS A 101 -16.40 -8.18 -9.53
CA HIS A 101 -17.64 -7.63 -10.09
C HIS A 101 -17.89 -6.16 -9.70
N GLY A 102 -16.82 -5.35 -9.63
CA GLY A 102 -16.91 -3.93 -9.24
C GLY A 102 -17.18 -3.67 -7.76
N VAL A 103 -17.25 -4.72 -6.93
CA VAL A 103 -17.36 -4.63 -5.47
C VAL A 103 -15.99 -4.78 -4.85
N LEU A 104 -15.58 -3.79 -4.06
CA LEU A 104 -14.34 -3.85 -3.29
C LEU A 104 -14.37 -4.99 -2.27
N ILE A 105 -13.33 -5.83 -2.30
CA ILE A 105 -13.11 -6.94 -1.36
C ILE A 105 -12.16 -6.51 -0.25
N GLY A 106 -11.20 -5.63 -0.58
CA GLY A 106 -10.18 -5.19 0.35
C GLY A 106 -8.98 -4.58 -0.34
N THR A 107 -7.87 -4.51 0.37
CA THR A 107 -6.59 -4.00 -0.13
C THR A 107 -5.46 -4.97 0.15
N VAL A 108 -4.50 -5.06 -0.77
CA VAL A 108 -3.15 -5.58 -0.49
C VAL A 108 -2.30 -4.41 -0.03
N GLU A 109 -1.74 -4.51 1.17
CA GLU A 109 -0.77 -3.56 1.71
C GLU A 109 0.63 -4.06 1.39
N GLN A 110 1.47 -3.19 0.85
CA GLN A 110 2.86 -3.48 0.49
C GLN A 110 3.78 -2.47 1.14
N ASP A 111 4.47 -2.89 2.20
CA ASP A 111 5.39 -2.03 2.95
C ASP A 111 6.63 -1.71 2.11
N LEU A 112 6.83 -0.42 1.81
CA LEU A 112 7.94 0.04 1.00
C LEU A 112 9.27 -0.06 1.74
N GLY A 113 9.30 0.16 3.05
CA GLY A 113 10.53 0.07 3.85
C GLY A 113 11.06 -1.36 3.92
N VAL A 114 10.18 -2.34 4.16
CA VAL A 114 10.53 -3.76 4.18
C VAL A 114 10.87 -4.25 2.78
N PHE A 115 10.14 -3.82 1.75
CA PHE A 115 10.50 -4.08 0.36
C PHE A 115 11.94 -3.61 0.05
N ALA A 116 12.36 -2.45 0.58
CA ALA A 116 13.74 -1.97 0.48
C ALA A 116 14.71 -3.02 0.98
N ILE A 117 14.56 -3.38 2.24
CA ILE A 117 15.48 -4.27 2.92
C ILE A 117 15.50 -5.61 2.19
N SER A 118 14.33 -6.14 1.85
CA SER A 118 14.14 -7.40 1.13
C SER A 118 14.80 -7.42 -0.25
N ALA A 119 14.74 -6.32 -1.01
CA ALA A 119 15.46 -6.21 -2.29
C ALA A 119 16.99 -6.26 -2.13
N PHE A 120 17.54 -5.85 -0.98
CA PHE A 120 18.97 -5.96 -0.66
C PHE A 120 19.36 -7.29 -0.03
N THR A 121 18.49 -7.88 0.78
CA THR A 121 18.81 -9.08 1.59
C THR A 121 18.28 -10.38 0.98
N GLY A 122 17.48 -10.32 -0.08
CA GLY A 122 16.77 -11.46 -0.64
C GLY A 122 15.66 -12.00 0.27
N SER A 123 15.18 -11.18 1.20
CA SER A 123 14.10 -11.54 2.14
C SER A 123 12.72 -11.35 1.51
N SER A 124 11.66 -11.88 2.12
CA SER A 124 10.29 -11.75 1.61
C SER A 124 9.77 -10.31 1.75
N SER A 125 9.05 -9.81 0.74
CA SER A 125 8.24 -8.59 0.90
C SER A 125 7.15 -8.82 1.94
N GLU A 126 6.94 -7.86 2.85
CA GLU A 126 5.82 -7.91 3.79
C GLU A 126 4.57 -7.41 3.05
N LEU A 127 3.76 -8.37 2.64
CA LEU A 127 2.45 -8.17 2.02
C LEU A 127 1.40 -8.70 2.98
N TRP A 128 0.28 -8.00 3.12
CA TRP A 128 -0.89 -8.54 3.79
C TRP A 128 -2.18 -8.03 3.16
N ILE A 129 -3.26 -8.80 3.31
CA ILE A 129 -4.60 -8.41 2.83
C ILE A 129 -5.44 -7.87 3.98
N GLN A 130 -6.07 -6.72 3.77
CA GLN A 130 -7.05 -6.14 4.68
C GLN A 130 -8.42 -6.05 4.00
N THR A 131 -9.42 -6.75 4.53
CA THR A 131 -10.79 -6.76 3.99
C THR A 131 -11.74 -5.86 4.75
N ARG A 132 -11.43 -5.49 6.00
CA ARG A 132 -12.36 -4.73 6.87
C ARG A 132 -12.65 -3.32 6.36
N ASN A 133 -11.70 -2.72 5.64
CA ASN A 133 -11.84 -1.36 5.12
C ASN A 133 -12.56 -1.29 3.76
N ALA A 134 -12.95 -2.43 3.18
CA ALA A 134 -13.56 -2.49 1.87
C ALA A 134 -14.84 -1.66 1.77
N GLY A 135 -15.70 -1.70 2.79
CA GLY A 135 -16.94 -0.91 2.84
C GLY A 135 -16.69 0.60 2.82
N LEU A 136 -15.72 1.08 3.61
CA LEU A 136 -15.34 2.49 3.64
C LEU A 136 -14.78 2.94 2.27
N LEU A 137 -13.84 2.17 1.71
CA LEU A 137 -13.27 2.47 0.40
C LEU A 137 -14.34 2.44 -0.71
N GLN A 138 -15.31 1.55 -0.61
CA GLN A 138 -16.43 1.49 -1.55
C GLN A 138 -17.26 2.78 -1.52
N GLU A 139 -17.54 3.33 -0.34
CA GLU A 139 -18.28 4.60 -0.22
C GLU A 139 -17.46 5.81 -0.69
N MET A 140 -16.15 5.82 -0.41
CA MET A 140 -15.26 6.85 -0.94
C MET A 140 -15.20 6.81 -2.47
N ASN A 141 -15.13 5.61 -3.06
CA ASN A 141 -15.13 5.41 -4.51
C ASN A 141 -16.44 5.90 -5.16
N LYS A 142 -17.59 5.58 -4.56
CA LYS A 142 -18.92 6.06 -5.06
C LYS A 142 -18.99 7.58 -5.15
N GLN A 143 -18.35 8.26 -4.21
CA GLN A 143 -18.27 9.73 -4.17
C GLN A 143 -17.15 10.30 -5.05
N LYS A 144 -16.39 9.45 -5.74
CA LYS A 144 -15.21 9.80 -6.57
C LYS A 144 -14.16 10.59 -5.78
N LEU A 145 -13.97 10.20 -4.54
CA LEU A 145 -13.04 10.86 -3.63
C LEU A 145 -11.63 10.27 -3.79
N PRO A 146 -10.63 11.08 -4.15
CA PRO A 146 -9.25 10.63 -4.14
C PRO A 146 -8.85 10.29 -2.71
N CYS A 147 -8.16 9.16 -2.49
CA CYS A 147 -7.88 8.74 -1.12
C CYS A 147 -6.44 8.29 -0.94
N LEU A 148 -5.93 8.54 0.26
CA LEU A 148 -4.71 7.93 0.78
C LEU A 148 -4.94 7.44 2.21
N VAL A 149 -4.16 6.45 2.62
CA VAL A 149 -4.04 6.07 4.01
C VAL A 149 -3.16 7.09 4.71
N TRP A 150 -3.66 7.64 5.80
CA TRP A 150 -2.95 8.63 6.61
C TRP A 150 -2.69 8.09 8.00
N SER A 151 -1.40 8.00 8.33
CA SER A 151 -0.86 7.60 9.61
C SER A 151 -0.15 8.79 10.26
N VAL A 152 -0.22 8.89 11.59
CA VAL A 152 0.55 9.88 12.36
C VAL A 152 1.48 9.09 13.28
N ALA A 153 2.79 9.35 13.18
CA ALA A 153 3.77 8.62 13.96
C ALA A 153 3.48 8.71 15.46
N GLY A 154 3.25 7.57 16.11
CA GLY A 154 2.93 7.48 17.54
C GLY A 154 1.45 7.56 17.91
N GLU A 155 0.54 7.82 16.97
CA GLU A 155 -0.90 7.98 17.23
C GLU A 155 -1.79 6.96 16.48
N ASN A 156 -1.23 5.84 16.03
CA ASN A 156 -1.96 4.93 15.16
C ASN A 156 -3.00 4.07 15.91
N GLY A 157 -4.26 4.24 15.54
CA GLY A 157 -5.30 3.23 15.70
C GLY A 157 -5.29 2.24 14.53
N TRP A 158 -5.56 0.97 14.81
CA TRP A 158 -5.86 -0.04 13.80
C TRP A 158 -7.38 -0.21 13.69
N PRO A 159 -7.97 -0.23 12.48
CA PRO A 159 -7.36 -0.12 11.15
C PRO A 159 -7.07 1.32 10.71
N PRO A 160 -6.30 1.48 9.61
CA PRO A 160 -5.88 2.80 9.14
C PRO A 160 -7.05 3.72 8.79
N SER A 161 -6.81 5.02 8.98
CA SER A 161 -7.72 6.08 8.57
C SER A 161 -7.40 6.58 7.16
N TYR A 162 -8.43 7.03 6.45
CA TYR A 162 -8.33 7.48 5.06
C TYR A 162 -8.60 8.97 4.96
N ARG A 163 -7.80 9.68 4.16
CA ARG A 163 -7.98 11.11 3.90
C ARG A 163 -8.31 11.32 2.44
N SER A 164 -9.20 12.28 2.17
CA SER A 164 -9.50 12.82 0.85
C SER A 164 -9.53 14.35 0.92
N ASP A 165 -9.71 15.01 -0.22
CA ASP A 165 -9.90 16.45 -0.27
C ASP A 165 -11.23 16.81 0.40
N GLY A 166 -11.15 17.45 1.57
CA GLY A 166 -12.32 17.86 2.33
C GLY A 166 -13.05 16.74 3.05
N TYR A 167 -12.51 15.52 3.10
CA TYR A 167 -13.14 14.39 3.80
C TYR A 167 -12.15 13.51 4.58
N TYR A 168 -12.68 12.92 5.65
CA TYR A 168 -12.03 11.95 6.50
C TYR A 168 -12.86 10.67 6.57
N GLY A 169 -12.25 9.56 6.20
CA GLY A 169 -12.81 8.22 6.33
C GLY A 169 -12.23 7.49 7.53
N ARG A 170 -13.09 6.91 8.36
CA ARG A 170 -12.66 6.01 9.45
C ARG A 170 -13.55 4.78 9.54
N TYR A 171 -12.97 3.70 10.05
CA TYR A 171 -13.67 2.46 10.36
C TYR A 171 -13.59 2.21 11.87
N SER A 172 -14.71 1.84 12.50
CA SER A 172 -14.81 1.42 13.90
C SER A 172 -14.73 -0.11 13.99
N PRO A 173 -13.65 -0.70 14.53
CA PRO A 173 -13.56 -2.16 14.70
C PRO A 173 -14.53 -2.73 15.72
N ALA A 174 -14.96 -1.91 16.68
CA ALA A 174 -15.84 -2.33 17.75
C ALA A 174 -17.23 -2.69 17.20
N ASP A 175 -17.71 -1.88 16.26
CA ASP A 175 -19.09 -1.94 15.78
C ASP A 175 -19.20 -2.39 14.31
N GLY A 176 -18.07 -2.39 13.58
CA GLY A 176 -18.02 -2.73 12.15
C GLY A 176 -18.50 -1.61 11.22
N ASP A 177 -18.87 -0.47 11.79
CA ASP A 177 -19.35 0.70 11.07
C ASP A 177 -18.19 1.53 10.50
N PHE A 178 -18.48 2.28 9.44
CA PHE A 178 -17.57 3.26 8.88
C PHE A 178 -18.28 4.61 8.70
N GLU A 179 -17.49 5.68 8.72
CA GLU A 179 -17.99 7.04 8.56
C GLU A 179 -17.11 7.82 7.59
N VAL A 180 -17.75 8.66 6.77
CA VAL A 180 -17.10 9.67 5.94
C VAL A 180 -17.55 11.03 6.45
N ILE A 181 -16.62 11.77 7.05
CA ILE A 181 -16.84 13.05 7.72
C ILE A 181 -16.24 14.16 6.87
N LYS A 182 -16.94 15.28 6.71
CA LYS A 182 -16.37 16.44 6.03
C LYS A 182 -15.31 17.10 6.91
N GLU A 183 -14.10 17.25 6.39
CA GLU A 183 -12.95 17.82 7.10
C GLU A 183 -11.99 18.51 6.12
N ASP A 184 -11.97 19.84 6.13
CA ASP A 184 -11.21 20.67 5.18
C ASP A 184 -9.77 20.94 5.67
N ALA A 185 -9.01 19.87 5.92
CA ALA A 185 -7.67 19.96 6.51
C ALA A 185 -6.51 19.49 5.61
N TYR A 186 -6.79 18.86 4.46
CA TYR A 186 -5.77 18.19 3.65
C TYR A 186 -5.96 18.39 2.14
N HIS A 187 -4.86 18.67 1.45
CA HIS A 187 -4.76 18.73 -0.02
C HIS A 187 -4.27 17.36 -0.55
N VAL A 188 -5.11 16.34 -0.45
CA VAL A 188 -4.78 14.95 -0.78
C VAL A 188 -4.48 14.79 -2.27
N SER A 189 -5.27 15.42 -3.14
CA SER A 189 -5.03 15.34 -4.59
C SER A 189 -3.67 15.89 -4.99
N GLU A 190 -3.21 16.97 -4.36
CA GLU A 190 -1.89 17.55 -4.63
C GLU A 190 -0.77 16.57 -4.24
N ILE A 191 -0.90 15.92 -3.08
CA ILE A 191 0.05 14.91 -2.61
C ILE A 191 0.08 13.73 -3.59
N ILE A 192 -1.08 13.20 -3.98
CA ILE A 192 -1.15 12.05 -4.90
C ILE A 192 -0.55 12.41 -6.27
N SER A 193 -0.97 13.53 -6.86
CA SER A 193 -0.52 13.96 -8.17
C SER A 193 0.99 14.20 -8.21
N PHE A 194 1.56 14.76 -7.14
CA PHE A 194 2.99 14.99 -7.03
C PHE A 194 3.80 13.67 -6.90
N ARG A 195 3.26 12.66 -6.21
CA ARG A 195 4.00 11.44 -5.82
C ARG A 195 3.80 10.28 -6.80
N LEU A 196 2.57 10.07 -7.26
CA LEU A 196 2.17 8.99 -8.15
C LEU A 196 1.84 9.50 -9.56
N GLY A 197 1.15 10.63 -9.66
CA GLY A 197 0.58 11.12 -10.92
C GLY A 197 -0.93 11.33 -10.82
N GLU A 198 -1.49 12.16 -11.71
CA GLU A 198 -2.93 12.48 -11.72
C GLU A 198 -3.79 11.26 -12.08
N GLU A 199 -3.25 10.32 -12.84
CA GLU A 199 -3.89 9.06 -13.21
C GLU A 199 -4.17 8.15 -12.01
N HIS A 200 -3.57 8.45 -10.85
CA HIS A 200 -3.74 7.71 -9.59
C HIS A 200 -4.63 8.45 -8.58
N LEU A 201 -5.27 9.55 -8.98
CA LEU A 201 -6.30 10.21 -8.15
C LEU A 201 -7.49 9.28 -7.90
N ASP A 202 -7.84 8.47 -8.91
CA ASP A 202 -8.74 7.33 -8.71
C ASP A 202 -7.91 6.13 -8.23
N PHE A 203 -8.11 5.74 -6.97
CA PHE A 203 -7.40 4.61 -6.38
C PHE A 203 -7.85 3.25 -6.94
N MET A 204 -8.96 3.23 -7.69
CA MET A 204 -9.45 2.09 -8.48
C MET A 204 -9.00 2.17 -9.95
N ALA A 205 -8.13 3.12 -10.31
CA ALA A 205 -7.63 3.26 -11.68
C ALA A 205 -6.82 2.05 -12.14
N ASN A 206 -6.78 1.88 -13.47
CA ASN A 206 -6.02 0.85 -14.17
C ASN A 206 -6.32 -0.57 -13.63
N PRO A 207 -7.58 -1.02 -13.57
CA PRO A 207 -7.88 -2.38 -13.11
C PRO A 207 -7.28 -3.41 -14.06
N GLU A 208 -6.69 -4.46 -13.49
CA GLU A 208 -6.21 -5.63 -14.23
C GLU A 208 -6.71 -6.89 -13.55
N ARG A 209 -7.08 -7.90 -14.34
CA ARG A 209 -7.46 -9.20 -13.79
C ARG A 209 -6.27 -9.85 -13.12
N ILE A 210 -6.46 -10.31 -11.89
CA ILE A 210 -5.39 -10.90 -11.08
C ILE A 210 -4.75 -12.08 -11.82
N LEU A 211 -5.56 -12.95 -12.42
CA LEU A 211 -5.06 -14.13 -13.13
C LEU A 211 -4.23 -13.81 -14.38
N ASP A 212 -4.40 -12.64 -14.98
CA ASP A 212 -3.61 -12.24 -16.15
C ASP A 212 -2.20 -11.75 -15.73
N LEU A 213 -2.06 -11.25 -14.50
CA LEU A 213 -0.78 -10.87 -13.91
C LEU A 213 0.01 -12.06 -13.34
N THR A 214 -0.68 -13.11 -12.90
CA THR A 214 -0.07 -14.26 -12.21
C THR A 214 0.28 -15.45 -13.11
N LYS A 215 0.00 -15.35 -14.41
CA LYS A 215 0.55 -16.24 -15.43
C LYS A 215 2.04 -15.97 -15.64
#